data_AF-A0A7J8LX30-F1
#
_entry.id   AF-A0A7J8LX30-F1
#
_cell.length_a   1.000
_cell.length_b   1.000
_cell.length_c   1.000
_cell.angle_alpha   90.00
_cell.angle_beta   90.00
_cell.angle_gamma   90.00
#
_symmetry.space_group_name_H-M   'P 1'
#
loop_
_entity.id
_entity.type
_entity.pdbx_description
1 polymer ?
#
loop_
_entity_poly.entity_id
_entity_poly.type
_entity_poly.pdbx_seq_one_letter_code
_entity_poly.pdbx_strand_id
1 'polypeptide(L)'
;MEDAMANMKLLDDEEEAIHEVEGSVSVAYQFCLVGRCLTDSVVHFPSLRNTMADLWHSIGGICITELGEKRYLFQFFNEIDFVRVI
;
A
#
# COMPACT_ATOMS: atom_id res chain seq x y z
N MET A 1 47.39 11.27 -13.99
CA MET A 1 46.61 11.48 -12.77
C MET A 1 45.17 11.23 -13.13
N GLU A 2 44.88 9.97 -13.41
CA GLU A 2 43.60 9.39 -13.81
C GLU A 2 43.66 7.94 -13.29
N ASP A 3 42.51 7.30 -13.07
CA ASP A 3 42.35 5.94 -12.50
C ASP A 3 42.22 5.83 -10.97
N ALA A 4 41.33 6.63 -10.39
CA ALA A 4 40.73 6.32 -9.09
C ALA A 4 39.19 6.43 -9.13
N MET A 5 38.58 5.89 -10.19
CA MET A 5 37.12 5.79 -10.29
C MET A 5 36.73 4.35 -10.62
N ALA A 6 35.71 3.86 -9.92
CA ALA A 6 35.07 2.55 -10.02
C ALA A 6 35.77 1.38 -9.31
N ASN A 7 35.54 1.27 -8.00
CA ASN A 7 35.39 -0.04 -7.39
C ASN A 7 34.14 -0.05 -6.51
N MET A 8 32.98 -0.01 -7.16
CA MET A 8 31.69 -0.28 -6.55
C MET A 8 31.31 -1.71 -6.97
N LYS A 9 31.67 -2.69 -6.16
CA LYS A 9 31.17 -4.06 -6.33
C LYS A 9 29.80 -4.12 -5.68
N LEU A 10 28.75 -4.14 -6.50
CA LEU A 10 27.46 -4.65 -6.07
C LEU A 10 27.62 -6.18 -5.94
N LEU A 11 27.61 -6.65 -4.70
CA LEU A 11 27.36 -8.07 -4.42
C LEU A 11 25.87 -8.28 -4.70
N ASP A 12 25.61 -8.81 -5.88
CA ASP A 12 24.33 -9.35 -6.33
C ASP A 12 24.12 -10.69 -5.63
N ASP A 13 23.41 -10.70 -4.49
CA ASP A 13 22.98 -11.98 -3.89
C ASP A 13 21.88 -11.88 -2.81
N GLU A 14 20.87 -11.04 -2.98
CA GLU A 14 19.61 -11.20 -2.24
C GLU A 14 18.41 -10.86 -3.14
N GLU A 15 18.23 -11.66 -4.20
CA GLU A 15 16.90 -11.88 -4.75
C GLU A 15 16.13 -12.69 -3.69
N GLU A 16 15.62 -11.99 -2.66
CA GLU A 16 14.65 -12.54 -1.70
C GLU A 16 13.43 -12.94 -2.52
N ALA A 17 13.44 -14.20 -2.97
CA ALA A 17 12.30 -14.85 -3.56
C ALA A 17 11.14 -14.70 -2.58
N ILE A 18 10.10 -13.99 -3.00
CA ILE A 18 8.88 -13.84 -2.22
C ILE A 18 8.28 -15.25 -2.12
N HIS A 19 8.54 -15.94 -1.01
CA HIS A 19 7.91 -17.21 -0.70
C HIS A 19 6.43 -16.95 -0.46
N GLU A 20 5.59 -17.42 -1.39
CA GLU A 20 4.15 -17.50 -1.20
C GLU A 20 3.91 -18.59 -0.13
N VAL A 21 3.87 -18.17 1.13
CA VAL A 21 3.53 -19.06 2.25
C VAL A 21 2.05 -19.42 2.12
N GLU A 22 1.77 -20.63 1.62
CA GLU A 22 0.47 -21.31 1.76
C GLU A 22 0.23 -21.69 3.23
N GLY A 23 0.28 -20.72 4.12
CA GLY A 23 -0.42 -20.77 5.39
C GLY A 23 -1.80 -20.18 5.16
N SER A 24 -2.81 -20.67 5.85
CA SER A 24 -4.02 -19.88 6.09
C SER A 24 -3.56 -18.55 6.70
N VAL A 25 -3.34 -17.54 5.85
CA VAL A 25 -3.08 -16.18 6.28
C VAL A 25 -4.39 -15.80 6.93
N SER A 26 -4.47 -15.93 8.25
CA SER A 26 -5.38 -15.14 9.03
C SER A 26 -4.99 -13.71 8.72
N VAL A 27 -5.56 -13.14 7.66
CA VAL A 27 -5.36 -11.75 7.27
C VAL A 27 -5.91 -10.98 8.45
N ALA A 28 -5.02 -10.59 9.35
CA ALA A 28 -5.39 -9.75 10.45
C ALA A 28 -5.86 -8.46 9.78
N TYR A 29 -7.17 -8.18 9.84
CA TYR A 29 -7.74 -6.90 9.43
C TYR A 29 -7.36 -5.77 10.42
N GLN A 30 -6.19 -5.89 11.01
CA GLN A 30 -5.59 -4.88 11.86
C GLN A 30 -5.29 -3.68 10.97
N PHE A 31 -5.71 -2.50 11.43
CA PHE A 31 -5.57 -1.24 10.69
C PHE A 31 -6.30 -1.22 9.34
N CYS A 32 -7.42 -1.94 9.22
CA CYS A 32 -8.28 -1.91 8.05
C CYS A 32 -9.56 -1.10 8.31
N LEU A 33 -9.94 -0.24 7.37
CA LEU A 33 -11.23 0.45 7.36
C LEU A 33 -11.98 0.12 6.06
N VAL A 34 -13.31 0.03 6.15
CA VAL A 34 -14.17 -0.08 4.98
C VAL A 34 -14.95 1.22 4.82
N GLY A 35 -14.74 1.90 3.70
CA GLY A 35 -15.47 3.12 3.35
C GLY A 35 -16.35 2.93 2.12
N ARG A 36 -17.37 3.77 1.96
CA ARG A 36 -18.26 3.78 0.78
C ARG A 36 -18.40 5.20 0.23
N CYS A 37 -18.32 5.36 -1.09
CA CYS A 37 -18.65 6.64 -1.73
C CYS A 37 -20.16 6.87 -1.76
N LEU A 38 -20.63 7.96 -1.14
CA LEU A 38 -22.04 8.36 -1.09
C LEU A 38 -22.42 9.19 -2.32
N THR A 39 -22.37 8.57 -3.49
CA THR A 39 -22.79 9.17 -4.75
C THR A 39 -23.57 8.17 -5.58
N ASP A 40 -24.51 8.63 -6.39
CA ASP A 40 -25.23 7.80 -7.36
C ASP A 40 -24.40 7.58 -8.63
N SER A 41 -23.44 8.45 -8.90
CA SER A 41 -22.54 8.36 -10.06
C SER A 41 -21.57 7.19 -9.97
N VAL A 42 -21.12 6.71 -11.14
CA VAL A 42 -20.03 5.74 -11.24
C VAL A 42 -18.73 6.39 -10.76
N VAL A 43 -17.99 5.69 -9.90
CA VAL A 43 -16.70 6.16 -9.38
C VAL A 43 -15.59 5.50 -10.18
N HIS A 44 -14.70 6.32 -10.73
CA HIS A 44 -13.51 5.81 -11.42
C HIS A 44 -12.45 5.42 -10.38
N PHE A 45 -12.39 4.14 -10.02
CA PHE A 45 -11.54 3.63 -8.94
C PHE A 45 -10.06 4.02 -9.08
N PRO A 46 -9.38 3.91 -10.24
CA PRO A 46 -7.98 4.29 -10.35
C PRO A 46 -7.73 5.76 -9.98
N SER A 47 -8.64 6.66 -10.37
CA SER A 47 -8.54 8.08 -10.00
C SER A 47 -8.78 8.29 -8.52
N LEU A 48 -9.83 7.68 -7.95
CA LEU A 48 -10.09 7.75 -6.51
C LEU A 48 -8.87 7.27 -5.71
N ARG A 49 -8.35 6.09 -6.05
CA ARG A 49 -7.20 5.49 -5.37
C ARG A 49 -5.99 6.40 -5.42
N ASN A 50 -5.60 6.86 -6.60
CA ASN A 50 -4.41 7.69 -6.75
C ASN A 50 -4.58 9.01 -5.99
N THR A 51 -5.72 9.69 -6.15
CA THR A 51 -5.99 10.93 -5.41
C THR A 51 -5.98 10.72 -3.89
N MET A 52 -6.58 9.64 -3.38
CA MET A 52 -6.56 9.35 -1.94
C MET A 52 -5.15 9.01 -1.45
N ALA A 53 -4.37 8.24 -2.20
CA ALA A 53 -2.99 7.91 -1.87
C ALA A 53 -2.08 9.16 -1.87
N ASP A 54 -2.27 10.07 -2.85
CA ASP A 54 -1.51 11.33 -2.94
C ASP A 54 -1.87 12.29 -1.80
N LEU A 55 -3.14 12.31 -1.36
CA LEU A 55 -3.59 13.16 -0.26
C LEU A 55 -3.17 12.60 1.10
N TRP A 56 -3.26 11.28 1.29
CA TRP A 56 -2.81 10.61 2.51
C TRP A 56 -1.29 10.46 2.49
N HIS A 57 -0.62 11.50 2.98
CA HIS A 57 0.81 11.48 3.35
C HIS A 57 1.01 10.64 4.62
N SER A 58 0.62 9.37 4.55
CA SER A 58 0.80 8.38 5.60
C SER A 58 2.28 8.00 5.71
N ILE A 59 2.72 7.65 6.91
CA ILE A 59 4.11 7.26 7.17
C ILE A 59 4.43 5.96 6.43
N GLY A 60 3.50 5.00 6.45
CA GLY A 60 3.67 3.67 5.85
C GLY A 60 3.00 3.49 4.48
N GLY A 61 2.40 4.53 3.92
CA GLY A 61 1.53 4.40 2.76
C GLY A 61 0.17 3.77 3.10
N ILE A 62 -0.64 3.60 2.07
CA ILE A 62 -1.98 3.02 2.16
C ILE A 62 -2.24 2.10 0.97
N CYS A 63 -2.78 0.92 1.23
CA CYS A 63 -3.32 0.04 0.20
C CYS A 63 -4.83 0.23 0.13
N ILE A 64 -5.36 0.43 -1.07
CA ILE A 64 -6.80 0.58 -1.31
C ILE A 64 -7.27 -0.51 -2.27
N THR A 65 -8.21 -1.33 -1.83
CA THR A 65 -8.79 -2.43 -2.59
C THR A 65 -10.27 -2.20 -2.83
N GLU A 66 -10.74 -2.40 -4.06
CA GLU A 66 -12.17 -2.32 -4.38
C GLU A 66 -12.91 -3.58 -3.93
N LEU A 67 -13.98 -3.40 -3.16
CA LEU A 67 -14.85 -4.48 -2.66
C LEU A 67 -16.18 -4.58 -3.44
N GLY A 68 -16.36 -3.75 -4.46
CA GLY A 68 -17.62 -3.60 -5.20
C GLY A 68 -18.65 -2.73 -4.47
N GLU A 69 -19.75 -2.42 -5.16
CA GLU A 69 -20.84 -1.55 -4.63
C GLU A 69 -20.37 -0.19 -4.10
N LYS A 70 -19.30 0.36 -4.69
CA LYS A 70 -18.64 1.60 -4.27
C LYS A 70 -18.05 1.52 -2.86
N ARG A 71 -17.74 0.31 -2.37
CA ARG A 71 -17.02 0.05 -1.13
C ARG A 71 -15.55 -0.20 -1.40
N TYR A 72 -14.71 0.30 -0.50
CA TYR A 72 -13.27 0.21 -0.60
C TYR A 72 -12.70 -0.20 0.75
N LEU A 73 -11.75 -1.13 0.74
CA LEU A 73 -10.91 -1.47 1.87
C LEU A 73 -9.70 -0.54 1.87
N PHE A 74 -9.48 0.15 2.97
CA PHE A 74 -8.32 0.97 3.25
C PHE A 74 -7.45 0.23 4.26
N GLN A 75 -6.28 -0.23 3.84
CA GLN A 75 -5.31 -0.90 4.70
C GLN A 75 -4.16 0.06 5.00
N PHE A 76 -4.00 0.39 6.28
CA PHE A 76 -2.91 1.21 6.77
C PHE A 76 -1.78 0.30 7.28
N PHE A 77 -0.54 0.69 7.05
CA PHE A 77 0.64 -0.07 7.50
C PHE A 77 1.23 0.46 8.82
N ASN A 78 0.60 1.46 9.43
CA ASN A 78 1.03 2.06 10.68
C ASN A 78 -0.18 2.41 11.57
N GLU A 79 -0.07 2.13 12.88
CA GLU A 79 -1.11 2.44 13.87
C GLU A 79 -1.43 3.93 13.94
N ILE A 80 -0.42 4.80 13.86
CA ILE A 80 -0.61 6.26 13.94
C ILE A 80 -1.45 6.75 12.76
N ASP A 81 -1.21 6.20 11.56
CA ASP A 81 -1.99 6.54 10.38
C ASP A 81 -3.43 6.08 10.51
N PHE A 82 -3.66 4.88 11.07
CA PHE A 82 -5.00 4.38 11.34
C PHE A 82 -5.76 5.22 12.39
N VAL A 83 -5.11 5.53 13.52
CA VAL A 83 -5.69 6.33 14.61
C VAL A 83 -5.99 7.76 14.16
N ARG A 84 -5.27 8.32 13.19
CA ARG A 84 -5.58 9.65 12.63
C ARG A 84 -6.90 9.72 11.87
N VAL A 85 -7.45 8.57 11.46
CA VAL A 85 -8.59 8.47 10.55
C VAL A 85 -9.88 8.07 11.26
N ILE A 86 -9.76 7.34 12.37
CA ILE A 86 -10.87 7.02 13.29
C ILE A 86 -11.16 8.20 14.21
#